data_AF-A0A1C0U6J2-F1
#
_entry.id   AF-A0A1C0U6J2-F1
#
_cell.length_a   1.000
_cell.length_b   1.000
_cell.length_c   1.000
_cell.angle_alpha   90.00
_cell.angle_beta   90.00
_cell.angle_gamma   90.00
#
_symmetry.space_group_name_H-M   'P 1'
#
loop_
_entity.id
_entity.type
_entity.pdbx_description
1 polymer ?
#
loop_
_entity_poly.entity_id
_entity_poly.type
_entity_poly.pdbx_seq_one_letter_code
_entity_poly.pdbx_strand_id
1 'polypeptide(L)'
;MKVRLGYNTNQERGYNYNNWCDFFNERQLLCLGLLLQRILKIKDKVIRDHFVCLFSGTLEFNNLFCSFKGEGTGAVRHMFSNHILKPERTPLENSVWGTPGKSSGTFSTLFESRLIKAKTYLDEPFEVFIENNGVKCFSKKIVCSDPIRVNPTQSWETFKNASQGALILNADSSSLPIPDSSVDAVVTDPPYFDFVHYSELSDFFYAWLSNALRGEYEYLNRKDSSHENEVQDRDNESFTRKICSIFKECNRVLKENGLLCFSYHHSTIDGWMAIYDSVTQAGFDIVAAHPVKAEMSVASPKSATKDPINLDAILVCKKEIDPPKIENPQDEIFSRFRDYVERFDVVERNLSAGDCFVIACSQAITVASCLRMDRESTIDLIKWSVGTCVQRKKILLK
;
A
#
# COMPACT_ATOMS: atom_id res chain seq x y z
N MET A 1 -16.80 13.99 -16.88
CA MET A 1 -17.44 13.01 -15.96
C MET A 1 -17.86 13.76 -14.69
N LYS A 2 -19.09 13.54 -14.21
CA LYS A 2 -19.58 14.17 -12.96
C LYS A 2 -18.88 13.55 -11.74
N VAL A 3 -18.61 14.36 -10.73
CA VAL A 3 -18.12 13.89 -9.42
C VAL A 3 -19.29 13.19 -8.72
N ARG A 4 -19.15 11.89 -8.41
CA ARG A 4 -20.20 11.12 -7.72
C ARG A 4 -20.33 11.50 -6.25
N LEU A 5 -21.46 11.16 -5.63
CA LEU A 5 -21.62 11.27 -4.17
C LEU A 5 -20.73 10.24 -3.47
N GLY A 6 -20.12 10.63 -2.36
CA GLY A 6 -19.13 9.83 -1.65
C GLY A 6 -18.54 10.58 -0.47
N TYR A 7 -17.78 9.91 0.39
CA TYR A 7 -17.24 10.53 1.60
C TYR A 7 -16.25 11.67 1.32
N ASN A 8 -15.25 11.42 0.48
CA ASN A 8 -14.25 12.40 0.07
C ASN A 8 -14.85 13.35 -0.96
N THR A 9 -15.62 12.84 -1.92
CA THR A 9 -16.16 13.67 -3.00
C THR A 9 -17.27 14.64 -2.56
N ASN A 10 -18.01 14.35 -1.49
CA ASN A 10 -19.01 15.28 -0.96
C ASN A 10 -18.40 16.59 -0.45
N GLN A 11 -17.17 16.55 0.07
CA GLN A 11 -16.46 17.75 0.51
C GLN A 11 -16.26 18.69 -0.69
N GLU A 12 -15.76 18.16 -1.81
CA GLU A 12 -15.52 18.91 -3.04
C GLU A 12 -16.77 19.46 -3.69
N ARG A 13 -17.82 18.65 -3.70
CA ARG A 13 -19.13 19.08 -4.19
C ARG A 13 -19.67 20.25 -3.37
N GLY A 14 -19.38 20.28 -2.06
CA GLY A 14 -19.71 21.42 -1.18
C GLY A 14 -18.98 22.72 -1.55
N TYR A 15 -17.83 22.62 -2.22
CA TYR A 15 -17.09 23.75 -2.81
C TYR A 15 -17.46 24.02 -4.29
N ASN A 16 -18.54 23.43 -4.79
CA ASN A 16 -19.04 23.52 -6.17
C ASN A 16 -18.22 22.81 -7.25
N TYR A 17 -17.27 21.95 -6.89
CA TYR A 17 -16.62 21.05 -7.86
C TYR A 17 -17.54 19.87 -8.19
N ASN A 18 -18.33 20.01 -9.25
CA ASN A 18 -19.38 19.06 -9.61
C ASN A 18 -18.97 18.10 -10.74
N ASN A 19 -17.92 18.44 -11.47
CA ASN A 19 -17.32 17.67 -12.55
C ASN A 19 -15.81 17.57 -12.33
N TRP A 20 -15.19 16.46 -12.76
CA TRP A 20 -13.74 16.29 -12.63
C TRP A 20 -12.93 17.32 -13.45
N CYS A 21 -13.53 17.95 -14.47
CA CYS A 21 -12.89 19.07 -15.17
C CYS A 21 -12.81 20.34 -14.32
N ASP A 22 -13.68 20.51 -13.31
CA ASP A 22 -13.72 21.69 -12.45
C ASP A 22 -12.45 21.75 -11.57
N PHE A 23 -11.74 20.63 -11.40
CA PHE A 23 -10.49 20.54 -10.63
C PHE A 23 -9.28 21.18 -11.33
N PHE A 24 -9.49 21.73 -12.53
CA PHE A 24 -8.44 22.29 -13.37
C PHE A 24 -8.86 23.68 -13.85
N ASN A 25 -7.90 24.58 -14.02
CA ASN A 25 -8.15 25.82 -14.76
C ASN A 25 -8.11 25.58 -16.29
N GLU A 26 -8.58 26.56 -17.08
CA GLU A 26 -8.65 26.46 -18.54
C GLU A 26 -7.28 26.20 -19.18
N ARG A 27 -6.21 26.82 -18.67
CA ARG A 27 -4.85 26.63 -19.17
C ARG A 27 -4.34 25.22 -18.91
N GLN A 28 -4.58 24.68 -17.71
CA GLN A 28 -4.25 23.31 -17.36
C GLN A 28 -5.00 22.32 -18.25
N LEU A 29 -6.32 22.50 -18.44
CA LEU A 29 -7.13 21.67 -19.34
C LEU A 29 -6.60 21.70 -20.78
N LEU A 30 -6.26 22.88 -21.30
CA LEU A 30 -5.69 23.02 -22.64
C LEU A 30 -4.35 22.28 -22.77
N CYS A 31 -3.41 22.54 -21.85
CA CYS A 31 -2.07 21.95 -21.89
C CYS A 31 -2.10 20.42 -21.72
N LEU A 32 -2.87 19.91 -20.76
CA LEU A 32 -3.06 18.48 -20.51
C LEU A 32 -3.79 17.80 -21.67
N GLY A 33 -4.83 18.44 -22.21
CA GLY A 33 -5.57 17.96 -23.37
C GLY A 33 -4.69 17.83 -24.61
N LEU A 34 -3.87 18.85 -24.90
CA LEU A 34 -2.89 18.81 -25.99
C LEU A 34 -1.86 17.69 -25.77
N LEU A 35 -1.31 17.57 -24.57
CA LEU A 35 -0.35 16.51 -24.24
C LEU A 35 -0.97 15.12 -24.46
N LEU A 36 -2.15 14.86 -23.90
CA LEU A 36 -2.84 13.58 -24.03
C LEU A 36 -3.17 13.29 -25.51
N GLN A 37 -3.65 14.27 -26.28
CA GLN A 37 -3.89 14.10 -27.71
C GLN A 37 -2.62 13.72 -28.49
N ARG A 38 -1.45 14.24 -28.11
CA ARG A 38 -0.17 13.87 -28.73
C ARG A 38 0.26 12.47 -28.32
N ILE A 39 0.09 12.10 -27.05
CA ILE A 39 0.33 10.74 -26.55
C ILE A 39 -0.52 9.74 -27.34
N LEU A 40 -1.82 9.99 -27.49
CA LEU A 40 -2.74 9.08 -28.20
C LEU A 40 -2.44 8.91 -29.69
N LYS A 41 -1.63 9.79 -30.30
CA LYS A 41 -1.15 9.65 -31.69
C LYS A 41 0.06 8.73 -31.83
N ILE A 42 0.68 8.30 -30.72
CA ILE A 42 1.78 7.33 -30.74
C ILE A 42 1.21 5.99 -31.26
N LYS A 43 1.76 5.51 -32.38
CA LYS A 43 1.30 4.29 -33.05
C LYS A 43 1.65 3.02 -32.28
N ASP A 44 2.83 3.00 -31.65
CA ASP A 44 3.24 1.89 -30.82
C ASP A 44 2.40 1.88 -29.55
N LYS A 45 1.52 0.89 -29.44
CA LYS A 45 0.58 0.74 -28.34
C LYS A 45 1.29 0.67 -26.99
N VAL A 46 2.37 -0.09 -26.89
CA VAL A 46 3.10 -0.30 -25.63
C VAL A 46 3.73 1.02 -25.17
N ILE A 47 4.35 1.77 -26.08
CA ILE A 47 4.91 3.09 -25.76
C ILE A 47 3.78 4.06 -25.38
N ARG A 48 2.71 4.10 -26.16
CA ARG A 48 1.56 4.96 -25.88
C ARG A 48 0.98 4.71 -24.50
N ASP A 49 0.75 3.44 -24.13
CA ASP A 49 0.13 3.10 -22.84
C ASP A 49 1.06 3.43 -21.67
N HIS A 50 2.39 3.27 -21.82
CA HIS A 50 3.35 3.80 -20.83
C HIS A 50 3.25 5.31 -20.69
N PHE A 51 3.08 6.05 -21.79
CA PHE A 51 2.94 7.51 -21.75
C PHE A 51 1.59 7.95 -21.16
N VAL A 52 0.51 7.19 -21.37
CA VAL A 52 -0.78 7.42 -20.71
C VAL A 52 -0.68 7.16 -19.20
N CYS A 53 0.00 6.09 -18.79
CA CYS A 53 0.29 5.84 -17.37
C CYS A 53 1.16 6.94 -16.76
N LEU A 54 2.15 7.44 -17.50
CA LEU A 54 2.96 8.58 -17.05
C LEU A 54 2.12 9.86 -16.94
N PHE A 55 1.23 10.11 -17.90
CA PHE A 55 0.31 11.24 -17.91
C PHE A 55 -0.59 11.26 -16.66
N SER A 56 -1.07 10.11 -16.18
CA SER A 56 -1.88 10.08 -14.95
C SER A 56 -1.09 10.61 -13.76
N GLY A 57 0.20 10.30 -13.64
CA GLY A 57 1.07 10.87 -12.62
C GLY A 57 1.29 12.39 -12.76
N THR A 58 1.25 12.92 -13.99
CA THR A 58 1.30 14.37 -14.23
C THR A 58 0.06 15.09 -13.72
N LEU A 59 -1.12 14.45 -13.78
CA LEU A 59 -2.37 15.05 -13.30
C LEU A 59 -2.30 15.41 -11.81
N GLU A 60 -1.62 14.62 -10.98
CA GLU A 60 -1.49 14.86 -9.52
C GLU A 60 -0.86 16.20 -9.16
N PHE A 61 -0.02 16.72 -10.05
CA PHE A 61 0.79 17.93 -9.86
C PHE A 61 0.37 19.10 -10.74
N ASN A 62 -0.70 18.95 -11.53
CA ASN A 62 -1.14 19.96 -12.50
C ASN A 62 -2.67 20.14 -12.43
N ASN A 63 -3.15 20.57 -11.27
CA ASN A 63 -4.57 20.81 -10.98
C ASN A 63 -4.70 21.97 -9.95
N LEU A 64 -5.92 22.40 -9.63
CA LEU A 64 -6.20 23.48 -8.69
C LEU A 64 -6.03 23.10 -7.20
N PHE A 65 -5.70 21.85 -6.92
CA PHE A 65 -5.50 21.29 -5.58
C PHE A 65 -4.01 21.19 -5.21
N CYS A 66 -3.13 21.63 -6.11
CA CYS A 66 -1.71 21.72 -5.85
C CYS A 66 -1.41 22.94 -4.97
N SER A 67 -0.53 22.76 -3.98
CA SER A 67 -0.08 23.84 -3.09
C SER A 67 1.44 23.99 -3.11
N PHE A 68 1.92 25.09 -2.55
CA PHE A 68 3.35 25.33 -2.37
C PHE A 68 3.91 24.42 -1.27
N LYS A 69 4.98 23.68 -1.59
CA LYS A 69 5.66 22.76 -0.68
C LYS A 69 6.72 23.45 0.20
N GLY A 70 7.27 24.58 -0.25
CA GLY A 70 8.44 25.23 0.33
C GLY A 70 9.54 25.48 -0.71
N GLU A 71 10.55 26.26 -0.34
CA GLU A 71 11.72 26.56 -1.19
C GLU A 71 12.68 25.36 -1.28
N GLY A 72 13.26 25.11 -2.46
CA GLY A 72 14.16 23.98 -2.75
C GLY A 72 13.87 23.32 -4.09
N THR A 73 14.35 22.08 -4.31
CA THR A 73 13.99 21.31 -5.51
C THR A 73 12.56 20.81 -5.40
N GLY A 74 11.66 21.33 -6.24
CA GLY A 74 10.29 20.82 -6.36
C GLY A 74 9.27 21.52 -5.46
N ALA A 75 8.96 22.78 -5.79
CA ALA A 75 8.05 23.65 -5.06
C ALA A 75 6.58 23.21 -5.03
N VAL A 76 6.18 22.22 -5.84
CA VAL A 76 4.79 21.78 -5.98
C VAL A 76 4.51 20.58 -5.07
N ARG A 77 3.54 20.75 -4.17
CA ARG A 77 2.91 19.66 -3.41
C ARG A 77 1.73 19.14 -4.22
N HIS A 78 1.72 17.83 -4.48
CA HIS A 78 0.64 17.18 -5.22
C HIS A 78 -0.66 17.10 -4.40
N MET A 79 -1.80 16.98 -5.09
CA MET A 79 -3.13 17.05 -4.46
C MET A 79 -3.38 15.98 -3.39
N PHE A 80 -2.79 14.79 -3.52
CA PHE A 80 -3.03 13.65 -2.63
C PHE A 80 -2.06 13.55 -1.45
N SER A 81 -1.29 14.60 -1.13
CA SER A 81 -0.32 14.54 -0.02
C SER A 81 -0.93 14.30 1.36
N ASN A 82 -2.26 14.42 1.49
CA ASN A 82 -3.03 14.16 2.71
C ASN A 82 -4.07 13.03 2.55
N HIS A 83 -4.04 12.28 1.43
CA HIS A 83 -5.01 11.22 1.11
C HIS A 83 -6.49 11.65 1.12
N ILE A 84 -6.75 12.93 0.80
CA ILE A 84 -8.08 13.52 0.69
C ILE A 84 -8.14 14.41 -0.55
N LEU A 85 -9.35 14.79 -0.96
CA LEU A 85 -9.55 15.93 -1.84
C LEU A 85 -9.67 17.16 -0.94
N LYS A 86 -8.80 18.15 -1.16
CA LYS A 86 -8.73 19.37 -0.34
C LYS A 86 -8.47 20.57 -1.24
N PRO A 87 -9.45 21.47 -1.46
CA PRO A 87 -9.21 22.68 -2.24
C PRO A 87 -8.17 23.56 -1.56
N GLU A 88 -7.24 24.08 -2.35
CA GLU A 88 -6.22 24.99 -1.84
C GLU A 88 -6.68 26.43 -2.01
N ARG A 89 -6.47 27.27 -0.97
CA ARG A 89 -6.85 28.70 -1.02
C ARG A 89 -6.03 29.48 -2.04
N THR A 90 -4.79 29.05 -2.25
CA THR A 90 -3.86 29.61 -3.23
C THR A 90 -3.29 28.47 -4.07
N PRO A 91 -4.04 28.00 -5.08
CA PRO A 91 -3.58 26.97 -5.99
C PRO A 91 -2.26 27.36 -6.65
N LEU A 92 -1.32 26.42 -6.70
CA LEU A 92 -0.05 26.60 -7.39
C LEU A 92 -0.12 25.95 -8.76
N GLU A 93 0.11 26.74 -9.82
CA GLU A 93 0.18 26.22 -11.17
C GLU A 93 1.61 25.78 -11.52
N ASN A 94 1.73 24.55 -12.03
CA ASN A 94 3.00 23.95 -12.43
C ASN A 94 3.16 23.94 -13.97
N SER A 95 4.37 23.66 -14.45
CA SER A 95 4.60 23.39 -15.87
C SER A 95 4.17 21.96 -16.21
N VAL A 96 3.18 21.81 -17.10
CA VAL A 96 2.71 20.50 -17.55
C VAL A 96 3.82 19.73 -18.29
N TRP A 97 4.50 20.36 -19.25
CA TRP A 97 5.43 19.66 -20.13
C TRP A 97 6.82 19.45 -19.53
N GLY A 98 7.36 20.46 -18.86
CA GLY A 98 8.74 20.41 -18.39
C GLY A 98 9.32 21.77 -18.00
N THR A 99 10.44 21.72 -17.29
CA THR A 99 11.30 22.86 -16.99
C THR A 99 12.75 22.40 -17.13
N PRO A 100 13.70 23.28 -17.46
CA PRO A 100 15.13 22.96 -17.30
C PRO A 100 15.42 22.55 -15.84
N GLY A 101 16.23 21.51 -15.65
CA GLY A 101 16.58 21.01 -14.32
C GLY A 101 15.50 20.11 -13.69
N LYS A 102 15.57 19.94 -12.37
CA LYS A 102 14.65 19.06 -11.62
C LYS A 102 13.47 19.86 -11.07
N SER A 103 12.25 19.50 -11.46
CA SER A 103 11.01 20.04 -10.90
C SER A 103 10.02 18.93 -10.54
N SER A 104 9.21 19.14 -9.51
CA SER A 104 8.19 18.16 -9.10
C SER A 104 7.09 18.08 -10.15
N GLY A 105 6.78 16.87 -10.61
CA GLY A 105 5.49 16.59 -11.25
C GLY A 105 5.31 17.06 -12.70
N THR A 106 6.33 17.64 -13.33
CA THR A 106 6.28 17.95 -14.76
C THR A 106 6.42 16.68 -15.59
N PHE A 107 5.80 16.60 -16.76
CA PHE A 107 5.82 15.38 -17.59
C PHE A 107 7.24 14.92 -17.91
N SER A 108 8.12 15.83 -18.36
CA SER A 108 9.52 15.51 -18.65
C SER A 108 10.29 15.02 -17.42
N THR A 109 10.04 15.60 -16.24
CA THR A 109 10.74 15.14 -15.03
C THR A 109 10.25 13.78 -14.59
N LEU A 110 8.95 13.52 -14.66
CA LEU A 110 8.38 12.20 -14.34
C LEU A 110 8.84 11.14 -15.34
N PHE A 111 8.99 11.49 -16.62
CA PHE A 111 9.55 10.61 -17.65
C PHE A 111 10.93 10.10 -17.24
N GLU A 112 11.85 11.00 -16.94
CA GLU A 112 13.22 10.65 -16.54
C GLU A 112 13.26 9.98 -15.15
N SER A 113 12.53 10.53 -14.18
CA SER A 113 12.64 10.12 -12.78
C SER A 113 11.83 8.90 -12.39
N ARG A 114 10.77 8.55 -13.16
CA ARG A 114 9.92 7.38 -12.92
C ARG A 114 9.98 6.39 -14.08
N LEU A 115 9.60 6.78 -15.30
CA LEU A 115 9.49 5.83 -16.41
C LEU A 115 10.84 5.25 -16.84
N ILE A 116 11.84 6.11 -17.10
CA ILE A 116 13.18 5.65 -17.48
C ILE A 116 13.80 4.83 -16.35
N LYS A 117 13.73 5.28 -15.09
CA LYS A 117 14.24 4.50 -13.96
C LYS A 117 13.56 3.15 -13.79
N ALA A 118 12.25 3.06 -14.04
CA ALA A 118 11.54 1.79 -14.00
C ALA A 118 12.03 0.85 -15.12
N LYS A 119 12.28 1.37 -16.33
CA LYS A 119 12.88 0.58 -17.42
C LYS A 119 14.30 0.12 -17.09
N THR A 120 15.13 1.00 -16.56
CA THR A 120 16.47 0.63 -16.07
C THR A 120 16.41 -0.45 -15.00
N TYR A 121 15.45 -0.39 -14.06
CA TYR A 121 15.29 -1.43 -13.04
C TYR A 121 14.87 -2.79 -13.64
N LEU A 122 14.09 -2.81 -14.73
CA LEU A 122 13.80 -4.07 -15.43
C LEU A 122 15.06 -4.67 -16.05
N ASP A 123 15.98 -3.85 -16.56
CA ASP A 123 17.23 -4.32 -17.15
C ASP A 123 18.27 -4.69 -16.08
N GLU A 124 18.33 -3.95 -14.98
CA GLU A 124 19.29 -4.11 -13.90
C GLU A 124 18.59 -4.07 -12.53
N PRO A 125 17.83 -5.12 -12.16
CA PRO A 125 17.18 -5.16 -10.86
C PRO A 125 18.25 -5.14 -9.77
N PHE A 126 18.13 -4.18 -8.86
CA PHE A 126 19.13 -3.96 -7.82
C PHE A 126 18.53 -4.05 -6.43
N GLU A 127 19.38 -4.37 -5.46
CA GLU A 127 19.13 -4.15 -4.06
C GLU A 127 20.03 -3.09 -3.43
N VAL A 128 19.58 -2.54 -2.30
CA VAL A 128 20.35 -1.54 -1.54
C VAL A 128 21.28 -2.25 -0.57
N PHE A 129 22.57 -2.16 -0.83
CA PHE A 129 23.61 -2.60 0.10
C PHE A 129 24.08 -1.43 0.96
N ILE A 130 24.11 -1.66 2.27
CA ILE A 130 24.58 -0.69 3.26
C ILE A 130 25.97 -1.10 3.71
N GLU A 131 26.95 -0.21 3.51
CA GLU A 131 28.33 -0.40 3.92
C GLU A 131 28.65 0.57 5.05
N ASN A 132 29.09 0.03 6.20
CA ASN A 132 29.50 0.83 7.35
C ASN A 132 30.99 0.61 7.61
N ASN A 133 31.80 1.66 7.46
CA ASN A 133 33.24 1.62 7.72
C ASN A 133 33.61 2.11 9.13
N GLY A 134 32.65 2.17 10.05
CA GLY A 134 32.82 2.65 11.42
C GLY A 134 32.79 4.18 11.57
N VAL A 135 32.87 4.95 10.47
CA VAL A 135 32.85 6.42 10.49
C VAL A 135 31.68 6.98 9.67
N LYS A 136 31.33 6.33 8.56
CA LYS A 136 30.22 6.70 7.69
C LYS A 136 29.50 5.46 7.17
N CYS A 137 28.19 5.61 7.08
CA CYS A 137 27.30 4.66 6.43
C CYS A 137 27.04 5.14 5.00
N PHE A 138 27.35 4.31 4.01
CA PHE A 138 27.06 4.59 2.61
C PHE A 138 26.13 3.52 2.05
N SER A 139 25.21 3.93 1.18
CA SER A 139 24.38 2.99 0.43
C SER A 139 24.85 2.92 -1.03
N LYS A 140 24.90 1.71 -1.58
CA LYS A 140 25.11 1.47 -3.00
C LYS A 140 24.07 0.49 -3.53
N LYS A 141 23.78 0.59 -4.83
CA LYS A 141 22.90 -0.34 -5.53
C LYS A 141 23.73 -1.49 -6.07
N ILE A 142 23.32 -2.72 -5.80
CA ILE A 142 23.97 -3.92 -6.30
C ILE A 142 22.95 -4.67 -7.13
N VAL A 143 23.26 -4.93 -8.40
CA VAL A 143 22.43 -5.77 -9.27
C VAL A 143 22.32 -7.16 -8.64
N CYS A 144 21.09 -7.61 -8.39
CA CYS A 144 20.79 -8.77 -7.58
C CYS A 144 20.07 -9.89 -8.33
N SER A 145 19.61 -9.66 -9.55
CA SER A 145 19.00 -10.68 -10.39
C SER A 145 19.18 -10.41 -11.88
N ASP A 146 18.84 -11.41 -12.70
CA ASP A 146 18.74 -11.26 -14.15
C ASP A 146 17.67 -10.22 -14.55
N PRO A 147 17.75 -9.66 -15.79
CA PRO A 147 16.74 -8.76 -16.30
C PRO A 147 15.31 -9.33 -16.22
N ILE A 148 14.36 -8.50 -15.79
CA ILE A 148 12.95 -8.84 -15.68
C ILE A 148 12.30 -8.71 -17.06
N ARG A 149 12.24 -9.83 -17.79
CA ARG A 149 11.62 -9.94 -19.13
C ARG A 149 10.41 -10.85 -19.07
N VAL A 150 9.31 -10.32 -18.54
CA VAL A 150 8.07 -11.08 -18.40
C VAL A 150 7.25 -11.07 -19.68
N ASN A 151 6.50 -12.15 -19.90
CA ASN A 151 5.51 -12.26 -20.97
C ASN A 151 4.10 -12.10 -20.37
N PRO A 152 3.45 -10.92 -20.52
CA PRO A 152 2.10 -10.70 -20.03
C PRO A 152 1.12 -11.69 -20.67
N THR A 153 0.27 -12.28 -19.85
CA THR A 153 -0.70 -13.32 -20.24
C THR A 153 -2.09 -12.91 -19.75
N GLN A 154 -3.12 -13.46 -20.38
CA GLN A 154 -4.53 -13.11 -20.12
C GLN A 154 -5.31 -14.25 -19.45
N SER A 155 -4.69 -15.42 -19.28
CA SER A 155 -5.33 -16.58 -18.66
C SER A 155 -4.32 -17.45 -17.92
N TRP A 156 -4.80 -18.24 -16.97
CA TRP A 156 -3.98 -19.21 -16.25
C TRP A 156 -3.26 -20.19 -17.19
N GLU A 157 -3.96 -20.72 -18.20
CA GLU A 157 -3.37 -21.69 -19.14
C GLU A 157 -2.23 -21.09 -19.97
N THR A 158 -2.37 -19.82 -20.39
CA THR A 158 -1.29 -19.15 -21.13
C THR A 158 -0.14 -18.77 -20.21
N PHE A 159 -0.42 -18.32 -18.99
CA PHE A 159 0.58 -18.05 -17.95
C PHE A 159 1.43 -19.28 -17.66
N LYS A 160 0.80 -20.42 -17.38
CA LYS A 160 1.45 -21.67 -16.98
C LYS A 160 2.42 -22.20 -18.04
N ASN A 161 2.12 -21.98 -19.31
CA ASN A 161 2.92 -22.48 -20.44
C ASN A 161 3.95 -21.44 -20.96
N ALA A 162 3.92 -20.20 -20.47
CA ALA A 162 4.83 -19.16 -20.91
C ALA A 162 6.18 -19.23 -20.16
N SER A 163 7.28 -19.10 -20.90
CA SER A 163 8.58 -18.81 -20.28
C SER A 163 8.54 -17.43 -19.64
N GLN A 164 8.81 -17.32 -18.34
CA GLN A 164 8.70 -16.05 -17.58
C GLN A 164 7.32 -15.37 -17.75
N GLY A 165 6.23 -16.15 -17.68
CA GLY A 165 4.87 -15.62 -17.76
C GLY A 165 4.55 -14.64 -16.62
N ALA A 166 3.70 -13.64 -16.90
CA ALA A 166 3.09 -12.78 -15.89
C ALA A 166 1.58 -12.70 -16.14
N LEU A 167 0.77 -13.08 -15.16
CA LEU A 167 -0.69 -12.96 -15.21
C LEU A 167 -1.10 -11.67 -14.50
N ILE A 168 -1.63 -10.69 -15.25
CA ILE A 168 -2.06 -9.40 -14.71
C ILE A 168 -3.57 -9.31 -14.85
N LEU A 169 -4.27 -9.21 -13.72
CA LEU A 169 -5.72 -9.23 -13.66
C LEU A 169 -6.27 -7.92 -13.10
N ASN A 170 -7.34 -7.41 -13.72
CA ASN A 170 -8.24 -6.47 -13.08
C ASN A 170 -9.46 -7.27 -12.59
N ALA A 171 -9.40 -7.74 -11.35
CA ALA A 171 -10.40 -8.66 -10.80
C ALA A 171 -10.52 -8.49 -9.27
N ASP A 172 -11.56 -9.11 -8.70
CA ASP A 172 -11.76 -9.21 -7.26
C ASP A 172 -10.84 -10.29 -6.68
N SER A 173 -9.98 -9.92 -5.73
CA SER A 173 -9.03 -10.83 -5.08
C SER A 173 -9.69 -11.90 -4.20
N SER A 174 -11.00 -11.81 -3.95
CA SER A 174 -11.77 -12.87 -3.28
C SER A 174 -12.25 -13.97 -4.24
N SER A 175 -12.01 -13.83 -5.55
CA SER A 175 -12.35 -14.82 -6.57
C SER A 175 -11.37 -14.73 -7.76
N LEU A 176 -10.31 -15.54 -7.70
CA LEU A 176 -9.24 -15.57 -8.66
C LEU A 176 -9.44 -16.71 -9.68
N PRO A 177 -9.23 -16.45 -10.99
CA PRO A 177 -9.28 -17.47 -12.03
C PRO A 177 -7.98 -18.32 -12.05
N ILE A 178 -7.57 -18.81 -10.88
CA ILE A 178 -6.34 -19.57 -10.64
C ILE A 178 -6.71 -20.89 -9.95
N PRO A 179 -6.14 -22.05 -10.34
CA PRO A 179 -6.45 -23.32 -9.71
C PRO A 179 -6.01 -23.43 -8.25
N ASP A 180 -6.64 -24.34 -7.53
CA ASP A 180 -6.29 -24.70 -6.16
C ASP A 180 -4.81 -25.14 -6.07
N SER A 181 -4.17 -24.85 -4.93
CA SER A 181 -2.84 -25.35 -4.60
C SER A 181 -1.78 -25.16 -5.70
N SER A 182 -1.82 -24.02 -6.39
CA SER A 182 -0.95 -23.71 -7.52
C SER A 182 0.09 -22.61 -7.23
N VAL A 183 -0.09 -21.85 -6.14
CA VAL A 183 0.75 -20.71 -5.75
C VAL A 183 1.70 -21.10 -4.62
N ASP A 184 2.98 -20.73 -4.73
CA ASP A 184 4.01 -21.00 -3.70
C ASP A 184 3.98 -19.98 -2.56
N ALA A 185 3.70 -18.71 -2.87
CA ALA A 185 3.60 -17.64 -1.89
C ALA A 185 2.62 -16.57 -2.35
N VAL A 186 1.86 -16.02 -1.41
CA VAL A 186 1.04 -14.82 -1.57
C VAL A 186 1.68 -13.73 -0.74
N VAL A 187 2.11 -12.65 -1.38
CA VAL A 187 2.62 -11.45 -0.73
C VAL A 187 1.67 -10.30 -1.06
N THR A 188 1.03 -9.73 -0.05
CA THR A 188 -0.02 -8.72 -0.26
C THR A 188 0.03 -7.63 0.81
N ASP A 189 -0.53 -6.46 0.49
CA ASP A 189 -0.70 -5.33 1.40
C ASP A 189 -2.20 -4.98 1.41
N PRO A 190 -3.00 -5.69 2.23
CA PRO A 190 -4.44 -5.50 2.24
C PRO A 190 -4.75 -4.10 2.78
N PRO A 191 -5.85 -3.47 2.32
CA PRO A 191 -6.18 -2.15 2.80
C PRO A 191 -6.42 -2.16 4.31
N TYR A 192 -5.83 -1.18 4.98
CA TYR A 192 -6.00 -0.96 6.41
C TYR A 192 -7.45 -0.57 6.71
N PHE A 193 -7.82 -0.71 7.98
CA PHE A 193 -9.08 -0.23 8.52
C PHE A 193 -9.24 1.31 8.41
N ASP A 194 -8.18 2.02 8.03
CA ASP A 194 -8.21 3.46 7.82
C ASP A 194 -9.09 3.86 6.62
N PHE A 195 -9.91 4.88 6.85
CA PHE A 195 -11.04 5.34 6.03
C PHE A 195 -10.68 6.01 4.68
N VAL A 196 -9.66 5.53 3.97
CA VAL A 196 -9.31 6.08 2.65
C VAL A 196 -10.18 5.42 1.59
N HIS A 197 -11.18 6.16 1.10
CA HIS A 197 -12.01 5.74 -0.03
C HIS A 197 -11.24 5.87 -1.36
N TYR A 198 -10.36 4.91 -1.66
CA TYR A 198 -9.45 4.98 -2.81
C TYR A 198 -10.16 5.12 -4.15
N SER A 199 -11.31 4.47 -4.36
CA SER A 199 -12.05 4.58 -5.63
C SER A 199 -12.57 6.00 -5.86
N GLU A 200 -13.06 6.68 -4.81
CA GLU A 200 -13.44 8.09 -4.89
C GLU A 200 -12.28 9.00 -5.27
N LEU A 201 -11.07 8.74 -4.76
CA LEU A 201 -9.88 9.50 -5.12
C LEU A 201 -9.40 9.14 -6.54
N SER A 202 -9.45 7.87 -6.90
CA SER A 202 -9.00 7.34 -8.20
C SER A 202 -9.83 7.84 -9.36
N ASP A 203 -11.10 8.18 -9.13
CA ASP A 203 -12.00 8.75 -10.12
C ASP A 203 -11.46 10.04 -10.77
N PHE A 204 -10.61 10.79 -10.07
CA PHE A 204 -9.88 11.93 -10.62
C PHE A 204 -9.03 11.54 -11.84
N PHE A 205 -8.30 10.42 -11.76
CA PHE A 205 -7.54 9.86 -12.88
C PHE A 205 -8.45 9.15 -13.86
N TYR A 206 -9.42 8.38 -13.36
CA TYR A 206 -10.35 7.60 -14.17
C TYR A 206 -11.09 8.48 -15.18
N ALA A 207 -11.48 9.69 -14.80
CA ALA A 207 -12.15 10.64 -15.70
C ALA A 207 -11.35 10.97 -16.97
N TRP A 208 -10.02 10.98 -16.88
CA TRP A 208 -9.12 11.19 -18.02
C TRP A 208 -8.81 9.87 -18.73
N LEU A 209 -8.45 8.82 -17.97
CA LEU A 209 -8.00 7.54 -18.50
C LEU A 209 -9.11 6.79 -19.24
N SER A 210 -10.33 6.78 -18.69
CA SER A 210 -11.49 6.19 -19.37
C SER A 210 -11.76 6.87 -20.71
N ASN A 211 -11.70 8.20 -20.78
CA ASN A 211 -11.86 8.91 -22.05
C ASN A 211 -10.77 8.57 -23.07
N ALA A 212 -9.54 8.35 -22.60
CA ALA A 212 -8.40 8.01 -23.45
C ALA A 212 -8.42 6.56 -23.97
N LEU A 213 -8.88 5.61 -23.14
CA LEU A 213 -8.58 4.18 -23.32
C LEU A 213 -9.80 3.24 -23.24
N ARG A 214 -11.02 3.72 -22.92
CA ARG A 214 -12.22 2.85 -22.80
C ARG A 214 -12.59 2.05 -24.04
N GLY A 215 -12.18 2.53 -25.22
CA GLY A 215 -12.42 1.82 -26.49
C GLY A 215 -11.52 0.59 -26.68
N GLU A 216 -10.45 0.49 -25.88
CA GLU A 216 -9.46 -0.58 -25.96
C GLU A 216 -9.44 -1.47 -24.71
N TYR A 217 -9.87 -0.93 -23.57
CA TYR A 217 -9.83 -1.61 -22.28
C TYR A 217 -11.20 -1.60 -21.63
N GLU A 218 -11.83 -2.78 -21.57
CA GLU A 218 -13.19 -2.95 -21.08
C GLU A 218 -13.38 -2.53 -19.62
N TYR A 219 -12.38 -2.73 -18.76
CA TYR A 219 -12.43 -2.29 -17.35
C TYR A 219 -12.49 -0.75 -17.19
N LEU A 220 -12.15 0.01 -18.23
CA LEU A 220 -12.32 1.47 -18.28
C LEU A 220 -13.67 1.89 -18.90
N ASN A 221 -14.50 0.94 -19.33
CA ASN A 221 -15.84 1.17 -19.83
C ASN A 221 -16.90 1.02 -18.72
N ARG A 222 -16.59 1.54 -17.53
CA ARG A 222 -17.49 1.57 -16.38
C ARG A 222 -17.86 3.02 -16.07
N LYS A 223 -18.86 3.20 -15.21
CA LYS A 223 -19.32 4.53 -14.82
C LYS A 223 -18.25 5.28 -14.02
N ASP A 224 -17.55 4.57 -13.16
CA ASP A 224 -16.49 5.06 -12.28
C ASP A 224 -15.51 3.91 -11.95
N SER A 225 -14.49 4.21 -11.15
CA SER A 225 -13.43 3.26 -10.80
C SER A 225 -13.82 2.25 -9.71
N SER A 226 -15.04 2.32 -9.15
CA SER A 226 -15.37 1.54 -7.96
C SER A 226 -15.72 0.08 -8.21
N HIS A 227 -15.70 -0.74 -7.17
CA HIS A 227 -16.17 -2.11 -7.19
C HIS A 227 -17.13 -2.39 -6.01
N GLU A 228 -18.12 -3.26 -6.21
CA GLU A 228 -19.11 -3.59 -5.16
C GLU A 228 -18.48 -4.27 -3.94
N ASN A 229 -17.40 -5.03 -4.18
CA ASN A 229 -16.62 -5.72 -3.15
C ASN A 229 -15.39 -4.93 -2.69
N GLU A 230 -15.40 -3.59 -2.78
CA GLU A 230 -14.37 -2.77 -2.14
C GLU A 230 -14.28 -3.09 -0.65
N VAL A 231 -13.06 -3.39 -0.19
CA VAL A 231 -12.82 -3.86 1.17
C VAL A 231 -13.07 -2.76 2.20
N GLN A 232 -12.74 -1.50 1.86
CA GLN A 232 -12.88 -0.37 2.77
C GLN A 232 -14.35 -0.19 3.17
N ASP A 233 -14.61 -0.41 4.45
CA ASP A 233 -15.94 -0.36 5.03
C ASP A 233 -15.84 0.26 6.43
N ARG A 234 -16.86 1.01 6.82
CA ARG A 234 -16.92 1.58 8.17
C ARG A 234 -17.37 0.57 9.21
N ASP A 235 -18.05 -0.47 8.74
CA ASP A 235 -18.53 -1.54 9.57
C ASP A 235 -17.44 -2.61 9.73
N ASN A 236 -17.04 -2.85 10.99
CA ASN A 236 -15.98 -3.82 11.33
C ASN A 236 -16.32 -5.21 10.82
N GLU A 237 -17.58 -5.63 10.92
CA GLU A 237 -18.02 -6.95 10.51
C GLU A 237 -17.93 -7.11 8.99
N SER A 238 -18.39 -6.11 8.24
CA SER A 238 -18.27 -6.07 6.79
C SER A 238 -16.81 -6.07 6.32
N PHE A 239 -15.94 -5.25 6.94
CA PHE A 239 -14.51 -5.25 6.67
C PHE A 239 -13.89 -6.63 6.91
N THR A 240 -14.11 -7.20 8.10
CA THR A 240 -13.60 -8.52 8.51
C THR A 240 -14.07 -9.60 7.54
N ARG A 241 -15.36 -9.59 7.16
CA ARG A 241 -15.93 -10.54 6.20
C ARG A 241 -15.26 -10.46 4.83
N LYS A 242 -15.00 -9.25 4.31
CA LYS A 242 -14.35 -9.05 3.00
C LYS A 242 -12.89 -9.51 3.02
N ILE A 243 -12.12 -9.13 4.04
CA ILE A 243 -10.73 -9.60 4.21
C ILE A 243 -10.67 -11.12 4.38
N CYS A 244 -11.55 -11.69 5.22
CA CYS A 244 -11.67 -13.14 5.39
C CYS A 244 -11.97 -13.86 4.06
N SER A 245 -12.83 -13.30 3.21
CA SER A 245 -13.11 -13.85 1.88
C SER A 245 -11.87 -13.87 0.98
N ILE A 246 -11.06 -12.80 1.02
CA ILE A 246 -9.79 -12.73 0.29
C ILE A 246 -8.81 -13.76 0.83
N PHE A 247 -8.67 -13.88 2.15
CA PHE A 247 -7.76 -14.86 2.75
C PHE A 247 -8.20 -16.31 2.50
N LYS A 248 -9.51 -16.59 2.45
CA LYS A 248 -10.01 -17.91 2.02
C LYS A 248 -9.59 -18.22 0.58
N GLU A 249 -9.66 -17.23 -0.29
CA GLU A 249 -9.21 -17.39 -1.66
C GLU A 249 -7.69 -17.58 -1.76
N CYS A 250 -6.92 -16.84 -0.95
CA CYS A 250 -5.49 -17.09 -0.79
C CYS A 250 -5.22 -18.52 -0.29
N ASN A 251 -5.99 -19.02 0.67
CA ASN A 251 -5.88 -20.38 1.18
C ASN A 251 -6.13 -21.40 0.07
N ARG A 252 -7.18 -21.23 -0.73
CA ARG A 252 -7.51 -22.13 -1.84
C ARG A 252 -6.36 -22.22 -2.85
N VAL A 253 -5.82 -21.09 -3.31
CA VAL A 253 -4.78 -21.07 -4.36
C VAL A 253 -3.39 -21.44 -3.84
N LEU A 254 -3.10 -21.24 -2.55
CA LEU A 254 -1.80 -21.58 -1.96
C LEU A 254 -1.61 -23.10 -1.84
N LYS A 255 -0.40 -23.56 -2.20
CA LYS A 255 0.07 -24.93 -1.89
C LYS A 255 0.07 -25.17 -0.38
N GLU A 256 0.10 -26.44 0.01
CA GLU A 256 0.06 -26.84 1.44
C GLU A 256 1.13 -26.15 2.29
N ASN A 257 2.38 -26.11 1.79
CA ASN A 257 3.51 -25.46 2.47
C ASN A 257 3.69 -23.98 2.10
N GLY A 258 2.72 -23.40 1.40
CA GLY A 258 2.80 -22.02 0.91
C GLY A 258 2.67 -20.99 2.02
N LEU A 259 3.20 -19.79 1.77
CA LEU A 259 3.16 -18.68 2.72
C LEU A 259 2.17 -17.61 2.29
N LEU A 260 1.34 -17.13 3.21
CA LEU A 260 0.64 -15.86 3.10
C LEU A 260 1.39 -14.83 3.95
N CYS A 261 1.95 -13.81 3.31
CA CYS A 261 2.66 -12.72 3.97
C CYS A 261 1.96 -11.39 3.69
N PHE A 262 1.70 -10.60 4.73
CA PHE A 262 1.14 -9.26 4.54
C PHE A 262 1.57 -8.26 5.60
N SER A 263 1.63 -6.99 5.20
CA SER A 263 1.90 -5.87 6.11
C SER A 263 0.63 -5.49 6.86
N TYR A 264 0.73 -5.22 8.16
CA TYR A 264 -0.39 -4.73 8.94
C TYR A 264 0.06 -3.87 10.13
N HIS A 265 -0.69 -2.80 10.42
CA HIS A 265 -0.68 -2.13 11.71
C HIS A 265 -2.06 -1.58 12.03
N HIS A 266 -2.35 -1.42 13.31
CA HIS A 266 -3.53 -0.71 13.78
C HIS A 266 -3.30 -0.11 15.18
N SER A 267 -4.05 0.94 15.50
CA SER A 267 -3.95 1.64 16.80
C SER A 267 -4.84 1.05 17.90
N THR A 268 -5.72 0.10 17.56
CA THR A 268 -6.70 -0.50 18.48
C THR A 268 -6.63 -2.01 18.47
N ILE A 269 -6.98 -2.64 19.61
CA ILE A 269 -7.05 -4.10 19.76
C ILE A 269 -8.10 -4.69 18.80
N ASP A 270 -9.23 -4.02 18.60
CA ASP A 270 -10.30 -4.50 17.70
C ASP A 270 -9.81 -4.66 16.25
N GLY A 271 -8.92 -3.77 15.78
CA GLY A 271 -8.31 -3.94 14.45
C GLY A 271 -7.42 -5.18 14.37
N TRP A 272 -6.61 -5.43 15.40
CA TRP A 272 -5.80 -6.66 15.50
C TRP A 272 -6.67 -7.92 15.59
N MET A 273 -7.80 -7.86 16.29
CA MET A 273 -8.76 -8.95 16.36
C MET A 273 -9.44 -9.21 15.01
N ALA A 274 -9.77 -8.17 14.25
CA ALA A 274 -10.33 -8.33 12.90
C ALA A 274 -9.38 -9.13 11.99
N ILE A 275 -8.08 -8.89 12.08
CA ILE A 275 -7.07 -9.67 11.34
C ILE A 275 -6.93 -11.10 11.90
N TYR A 276 -6.84 -11.26 13.22
CA TYR A 276 -6.77 -12.58 13.85
C TYR A 276 -7.96 -13.46 13.43
N ASP A 277 -9.17 -12.92 13.55
CA ASP A 277 -10.42 -13.60 13.18
C ASP A 277 -10.44 -13.91 11.68
N SER A 278 -10.01 -12.97 10.82
CA SER A 278 -9.98 -13.19 9.37
C SER A 278 -8.99 -14.27 8.93
N VAL A 279 -7.80 -14.31 9.53
CA VAL A 279 -6.75 -15.28 9.18
C VAL A 279 -7.14 -16.68 9.66
N THR A 280 -7.55 -16.80 10.92
CA THR A 280 -7.91 -18.11 11.52
C THR A 280 -9.15 -18.71 10.85
N GLN A 281 -10.19 -17.90 10.57
CA GLN A 281 -11.38 -18.37 9.83
C GLN A 281 -11.11 -18.71 8.37
N ALA A 282 -10.02 -18.19 7.79
CA ALA A 282 -9.57 -18.55 6.45
C ALA A 282 -8.76 -19.86 6.40
N GLY A 283 -8.53 -20.51 7.55
CA GLY A 283 -7.80 -21.77 7.63
C GLY A 283 -6.28 -21.58 7.65
N PHE A 284 -5.80 -20.44 8.17
CA PHE A 284 -4.40 -20.17 8.38
C PHE A 284 -4.08 -19.99 9.87
N ASP A 285 -2.85 -20.32 10.23
CA ASP A 285 -2.23 -19.93 11.51
C ASP A 285 -1.19 -18.83 11.26
N ILE A 286 -1.13 -17.82 12.14
CA ILE A 286 -0.09 -16.79 12.15
C ILE A 286 1.15 -17.38 12.85
N VAL A 287 2.19 -17.69 12.07
CA VAL A 287 3.38 -18.39 12.56
C VAL A 287 4.54 -17.47 12.91
N ALA A 288 4.57 -16.26 12.34
CA ALA A 288 5.55 -15.24 12.69
C ALA A 288 5.01 -13.83 12.46
N ALA A 289 5.58 -12.87 13.18
CA ALA A 289 5.37 -11.46 12.98
C ALA A 289 6.69 -10.70 13.05
N HIS A 290 6.95 -9.89 12.03
CA HIS A 290 8.18 -9.08 11.90
C HIS A 290 7.84 -7.59 11.90
N PRO A 291 7.92 -6.91 13.06
CA PRO A 291 7.88 -5.46 13.13
C PRO A 291 9.02 -4.82 12.31
N VAL A 292 8.66 -3.98 11.35
CA VAL A 292 9.57 -3.29 10.43
C VAL A 292 9.23 -1.81 10.34
N LYS A 293 10.24 -0.99 10.06
CA LYS A 293 10.02 0.44 9.80
C LYS A 293 9.44 0.61 8.39
N ALA A 294 8.12 0.84 8.30
CA ALA A 294 7.43 0.98 7.02
C ALA A 294 7.25 2.44 6.56
N GLU A 295 7.00 3.37 7.49
CA GLU A 295 6.58 4.73 7.12
C GLU A 295 7.70 5.77 7.18
N MET A 296 7.68 6.83 6.35
CA MET A 296 8.65 7.93 6.51
C MET A 296 8.27 8.78 7.74
N SER A 297 9.22 8.99 8.67
CA SER A 297 9.00 9.77 9.92
C SER A 297 8.58 11.25 9.70
N VAL A 298 8.54 11.71 8.45
CA VAL A 298 8.22 13.08 8.01
C VAL A 298 6.84 13.21 7.34
N ALA A 299 6.02 12.15 7.32
CA ALA A 299 4.66 12.24 6.82
C ALA A 299 3.81 13.19 7.69
N SER A 300 3.36 14.31 7.09
CA SER A 300 2.67 15.43 7.75
C SER A 300 1.44 15.07 8.61
N PRO A 301 0.64 14.03 8.32
CA PRO A 301 -0.52 13.70 9.13
C PRO A 301 -0.19 13.17 10.54
N LYS A 302 0.98 12.53 10.72
CA LYS A 302 1.34 11.82 11.98
C LYS A 302 2.33 12.58 12.87
N SER A 303 3.01 13.61 12.36
CA SER A 303 3.86 14.48 13.20
C SER A 303 3.08 15.28 14.25
N ALA A 304 1.74 15.30 14.16
CA ALA A 304 0.84 15.92 15.11
C ALA A 304 0.33 14.94 16.20
N THR A 305 0.60 13.64 16.09
CA THR A 305 0.13 12.62 17.03
C THR A 305 1.13 12.45 18.17
N LYS A 306 0.65 12.41 19.41
CA LYS A 306 1.48 12.22 20.62
C LYS A 306 2.24 10.89 20.62
N ASP A 307 1.63 9.83 20.09
CA ASP A 307 2.17 8.48 20.00
C ASP A 307 2.04 7.94 18.56
N PRO A 308 2.94 8.34 17.64
CA PRO A 308 2.82 7.97 16.23
C PRO A 308 3.19 6.50 15.99
N ILE A 309 2.38 5.79 15.21
CA ILE A 309 2.73 4.45 14.72
C ILE A 309 3.58 4.58 13.46
N ASN A 310 4.82 4.13 13.59
CA ASN A 310 5.90 4.17 12.60
C ASN A 310 6.29 2.78 12.11
N LEU A 311 5.86 1.74 12.80
CA LEU A 311 6.12 0.34 12.46
C LEU A 311 4.89 -0.31 11.85
N ASP A 312 5.15 -1.17 10.87
CA ASP A 312 4.22 -2.21 10.44
C ASP A 312 4.71 -3.55 10.97
N ALA A 313 3.81 -4.52 11.13
CA ALA A 313 4.18 -5.91 11.31
C ALA A 313 3.95 -6.67 10.00
N ILE A 314 5.01 -7.28 9.46
CA ILE A 314 4.86 -8.29 8.41
C ILE A 314 4.41 -9.58 9.09
N LEU A 315 3.15 -9.95 8.92
CA LEU A 315 2.57 -11.19 9.41
C LEU A 315 2.83 -12.31 8.40
N VAL A 316 3.30 -13.45 8.89
CA VAL A 316 3.57 -14.65 8.10
C VAL A 316 2.60 -15.73 8.54
N CYS A 317 1.81 -16.24 7.61
CA CYS A 317 0.74 -17.19 7.85
C CYS A 317 0.94 -18.47 7.04
N LYS A 318 0.53 -19.61 7.61
CA LYS A 318 0.67 -20.96 7.03
C LYS A 318 -0.56 -21.82 7.27
N LYS A 319 -0.77 -22.83 6.43
CA LYS A 319 -1.69 -23.95 6.71
C LYS A 319 -1.00 -24.90 7.69
N GLU A 320 -0.86 -24.47 8.94
CA GLU A 320 -0.07 -25.22 9.91
C GLU A 320 -0.80 -26.48 10.38
N ILE A 321 -0.11 -27.62 10.30
CA ILE A 321 -0.68 -28.92 10.70
C ILE A 321 -0.35 -29.19 12.17
N ASP A 322 0.91 -28.96 12.56
CA ASP A 322 1.42 -29.19 13.91
C ASP A 322 2.08 -27.91 14.46
N PRO A 323 1.29 -27.00 15.04
CA PRO A 323 1.83 -25.76 15.56
C PRO A 323 2.77 -26.03 16.75
N PRO A 324 3.81 -25.20 16.95
CA PRO A 324 4.75 -25.38 18.05
C PRO A 324 4.04 -25.28 19.41
N LYS A 325 4.46 -26.13 20.35
CA LYS A 325 3.98 -26.06 21.73
C LYS A 325 4.60 -24.86 22.44
N ILE A 326 3.75 -23.99 22.99
CA ILE A 326 4.15 -22.85 23.80
C ILE A 326 3.67 -23.11 25.22
N GLU A 327 4.60 -23.34 26.16
CA GLU A 327 4.26 -23.68 27.56
C GLU A 327 3.75 -22.46 28.33
N ASN A 328 4.43 -21.32 28.21
CA ASN A 328 4.03 -20.07 28.84
C ASN A 328 3.85 -18.96 27.77
N PRO A 329 2.61 -18.68 27.35
CA PRO A 329 2.32 -17.69 26.32
C PRO A 329 2.82 -16.29 26.69
N GLN A 330 2.72 -15.93 27.97
CA GLN A 330 3.09 -14.61 28.48
C GLN A 330 4.60 -14.41 28.43
N ASP A 331 5.37 -15.40 28.86
CA ASP A 331 6.85 -15.33 28.83
C ASP A 331 7.37 -15.31 27.38
N GLU A 332 6.77 -16.11 26.50
CA GLU A 332 7.12 -16.15 25.07
C GLU A 332 6.92 -14.78 24.41
N ILE A 333 5.75 -14.16 24.62
CA ILE A 333 5.44 -12.82 24.09
C ILE A 333 6.42 -11.79 24.65
N PHE A 334 6.68 -11.83 25.97
CA PHE A 334 7.57 -10.87 26.62
C PHE A 334 9.01 -11.00 26.11
N SER A 335 9.49 -12.23 25.87
CA SER A 335 10.80 -12.49 25.27
C SER A 335 10.88 -11.89 23.88
N ARG A 336 9.95 -12.25 22.98
CA ARG A 336 9.92 -11.74 21.59
C ARG A 336 9.82 -10.22 21.54
N PHE A 337 8.98 -9.63 22.40
CA PHE A 337 8.84 -8.17 22.49
C PHE A 337 10.16 -7.50 22.85
N ARG A 338 10.87 -8.04 23.86
CA ARG A 338 12.16 -7.51 24.30
C ARG A 338 13.20 -7.58 23.19
N ASP A 339 13.29 -8.72 22.51
CA ASP A 339 14.24 -8.92 21.41
C ASP A 339 14.04 -7.88 20.30
N TYR A 340 12.78 -7.58 19.94
CA TYR A 340 12.49 -6.53 18.95
C TYR A 340 12.83 -5.13 19.44
N VAL A 341 12.53 -4.81 20.70
CA VAL A 341 12.90 -3.50 21.29
C VAL A 341 14.42 -3.33 21.30
N GLU A 342 15.16 -4.35 21.77
CA GLU A 342 16.62 -4.34 21.79
C GLU A 342 17.21 -4.16 20.38
N ARG A 343 16.67 -4.85 19.37
CA ARG A 343 17.10 -4.68 17.96
C ARG A 343 16.95 -3.25 17.45
N PHE A 344 15.89 -2.54 17.84
CA PHE A 344 15.71 -1.13 17.48
C PHE A 344 16.60 -0.20 18.30
N ASP A 345 16.86 -0.53 19.57
CA ASP A 345 17.77 0.23 20.43
C ASP A 345 19.22 0.14 19.93
N VAL A 346 19.67 -1.01 19.38
CA VAL A 346 21.00 -1.16 18.77
C VAL A 346 21.25 -0.18 17.62
N VAL A 347 20.19 0.24 16.91
CA VAL A 347 20.28 1.23 15.83
C VAL A 347 19.83 2.63 16.27
N GLU A 348 19.84 2.88 17.58
CA GLU A 348 19.50 4.16 18.23
C GLU A 348 18.10 4.67 17.83
N ARG A 349 17.18 3.76 17.51
CA ARG A 349 15.83 4.12 17.09
C ARG A 349 14.87 4.12 18.27
N ASN A 350 14.50 5.31 18.72
CA ASN A 350 13.50 5.44 19.77
C ASN A 350 12.09 5.07 19.26
N LEU A 351 11.50 4.04 19.86
CA LEU A 351 10.14 3.60 19.57
C LEU A 351 9.08 4.42 20.35
N SER A 352 8.01 4.84 19.69
CA SER A 352 6.87 5.46 20.36
C SER A 352 6.06 4.44 21.19
N ALA A 353 5.10 4.90 22.00
CA ALA A 353 4.15 3.97 22.63
C ALA A 353 3.30 3.23 21.59
N GLY A 354 2.96 3.88 20.47
CA GLY A 354 2.27 3.26 19.34
C GLY A 354 3.10 2.18 18.64
N ASP A 355 4.40 2.38 18.51
CA ASP A 355 5.31 1.35 17.96
C ASP A 355 5.38 0.13 18.87
N CYS A 356 5.51 0.35 20.19
CA CYS A 356 5.48 -0.73 21.17
C CYS A 356 4.12 -1.44 21.18
N PHE A 357 3.02 -0.73 20.97
CA PHE A 357 1.70 -1.34 20.81
C PHE A 357 1.66 -2.31 19.62
N VAL A 358 2.19 -1.92 18.46
CA VAL A 358 2.27 -2.79 17.27
C VAL A 358 3.12 -4.03 17.54
N ILE A 359 4.28 -3.89 18.17
CA ILE A 359 5.12 -5.04 18.53
C ILE A 359 4.34 -5.97 19.47
N ALA A 360 3.76 -5.45 20.56
CA ALA A 360 3.05 -6.27 21.55
C ALA A 360 1.86 -7.01 20.94
N CYS A 361 1.00 -6.34 20.16
CA CYS A 361 -0.17 -6.95 19.54
C CYS A 361 0.24 -8.01 18.50
N SER A 362 1.22 -7.71 17.63
CA SER A 362 1.66 -8.64 16.60
C SER A 362 2.28 -9.93 17.17
N GLN A 363 3.05 -9.82 18.26
CA GLN A 363 3.58 -11.01 18.96
C GLN A 363 2.47 -11.78 19.68
N ALA A 364 1.52 -11.08 20.31
CA ALA A 364 0.40 -11.71 21.02
C ALA A 364 -0.50 -12.53 20.09
N ILE A 365 -0.90 -11.99 18.94
CA ILE A 365 -1.75 -12.74 17.98
C ILE A 365 -1.01 -13.93 17.35
N THR A 366 0.32 -13.82 17.18
CA THR A 366 1.14 -14.94 16.69
C THR A 366 1.11 -16.09 17.69
N VAL A 367 1.34 -15.81 18.98
CA VAL A 367 1.29 -16.82 20.04
C VAL A 367 -0.12 -17.37 20.22
N ALA A 368 -1.15 -16.52 20.19
CA ALA A 368 -2.55 -16.94 20.28
C ALA A 368 -2.95 -17.86 19.12
N SER A 369 -2.50 -17.56 17.90
CA SER A 369 -2.79 -18.36 16.72
C SER A 369 -2.10 -19.72 16.79
N CYS A 370 -0.83 -19.78 17.17
CA CYS A 370 -0.14 -21.07 17.40
C CYS A 370 -0.87 -21.95 18.43
N LEU A 371 -1.45 -21.32 19.46
CA LEU A 371 -2.21 -22.01 20.49
C LEU A 371 -3.68 -22.23 20.13
N ARG A 372 -4.13 -21.76 18.95
CA ARG A 372 -5.51 -21.81 18.45
C ARG A 372 -6.52 -21.35 19.49
N MET A 373 -6.20 -20.25 20.17
CA MET A 373 -7.01 -19.69 21.24
C MET A 373 -8.35 -19.18 20.70
N ASP A 374 -9.40 -19.31 21.51
CA ASP A 374 -10.66 -18.66 21.21
C ASP A 374 -10.53 -17.13 21.28
N ARG A 375 -11.57 -16.44 20.83
CA ARG A 375 -11.58 -14.98 20.71
C ARG A 375 -11.42 -14.26 22.06
N GLU A 376 -12.07 -14.75 23.12
CA GLU A 376 -12.06 -14.13 24.44
C GLU A 376 -10.67 -14.26 25.07
N SER A 377 -10.13 -15.48 25.06
CA SER A 377 -8.77 -15.79 25.53
C SER A 377 -7.71 -14.98 24.78
N THR A 378 -7.87 -14.81 23.45
CA THR A 378 -6.96 -14.01 22.62
C THR A 378 -6.98 -12.53 23.01
N ILE A 379 -8.17 -11.96 23.22
CA ILE A 379 -8.32 -10.55 23.65
C ILE A 379 -7.63 -10.31 24.98
N ASP A 380 -7.81 -11.22 25.94
CA ASP A 380 -7.18 -11.09 27.25
C ASP A 380 -5.66 -11.19 27.18
N LEU A 381 -5.13 -12.06 26.32
CA LEU A 381 -3.71 -12.16 26.06
C LEU A 381 -3.14 -10.88 25.42
N ILE A 382 -3.85 -10.28 24.46
CA ILE A 382 -3.44 -9.00 23.85
C ILE A 382 -3.48 -7.87 24.89
N LYS A 383 -4.55 -7.76 25.67
CA LYS A 383 -4.67 -6.74 26.74
C LYS A 383 -3.54 -6.86 27.75
N TRP A 384 -3.25 -8.09 28.18
CA TRP A 384 -2.13 -8.37 29.07
C TRP A 384 -0.79 -7.96 28.43
N SER A 385 -0.59 -8.29 27.16
CA SER A 385 0.65 -8.00 26.42
C SER A 385 0.87 -6.49 26.28
N VAL A 386 -0.16 -5.75 25.89
CA VAL A 386 -0.13 -4.29 25.78
C VAL A 386 0.10 -3.66 27.16
N GLY A 387 -0.66 -4.07 28.17
CA GLY A 387 -0.52 -3.55 29.53
C GLY A 387 0.86 -3.80 30.13
N THR A 388 1.41 -4.99 29.94
CA THR A 388 2.68 -5.39 30.56
C THR A 388 3.89 -4.92 29.75
N CYS A 389 3.93 -5.18 28.46
CA CYS A 389 5.11 -4.90 27.62
C CYS A 389 5.30 -3.40 27.40
N VAL A 390 4.22 -2.66 27.08
CA VAL A 390 4.30 -1.21 26.79
C VAL A 390 4.61 -0.42 28.06
N GLN A 391 4.06 -0.80 29.22
CA GLN A 391 4.38 -0.14 30.49
C GLN A 391 5.81 -0.44 30.97
N ARG A 392 6.31 -1.68 30.78
CA ARG A 392 7.66 -2.11 31.22
C ARG A 392 8.81 -1.55 30.38
N LYS A 393 8.58 -0.97 29.20
CA LYS A 393 9.62 -0.19 28.50
C LYS A 393 10.23 0.91 29.38
N LYS A 394 9.45 1.50 30.30
CA LYS A 394 9.97 2.48 31.28
C LYS A 394 10.99 1.91 32.27
N ILE A 395 11.04 0.59 32.45
CA ILE A 395 11.91 -0.10 33.40
C ILE A 395 13.17 -0.63 32.70
N LEU A 396 13.07 -1.08 31.44
CA LEU A 396 14.20 -1.61 30.66
C LEU A 396 15.20 -0.54 30.17
N LEU A 397 14.85 0.76 30.28
CA LEU A 397 15.72 1.90 29.94
C LEU A 397 16.48 2.47 31.17
N LYS A 398 16.54 1.72 32.27
CA LYS A 398 17.41 1.96 33.43
C LYS A 398 18.34 0.78 33.61
#